data_AF-A0A2M6ZPE0-F1
#
_entry.id   AF-A0A2M6ZPE0-F1
#
_cell.length_a   1.000
_cell.length_b   1.000
_cell.length_c   1.000
_cell.angle_alpha   90.00
_cell.angle_beta   90.00
_cell.angle_gamma   90.00
#
_symmetry.space_group_name_H-M   'P 1'
#
loop_
_entity.id
_entity.type
_entity.pdbx_description
1 polymer ?
#
loop_
_entity_poly.entity_id
_entity_poly.type
_entity_poly.pdbx_seq_one_letter_code
_entity_poly.pdbx_strand_id
1 'polypeptide(L)'
;MGLDLETLIILAVLAFILFGPEKLPEYAATLGKFVAKMRQATSEMARQVQNPFEYPPEPTLPPAPASTCPYCHQTVTLDFAFCPKCGHRLKADHYPPPPQPPQGPLAS
;
A
#
# COMPACT_ATOMS: atom_id res chain seq x y z
N MET A 1 12.68 16.37 -26.85
CA MET A 1 13.39 17.10 -25.78
C MET A 1 13.04 16.41 -24.47
N GLY A 2 13.62 15.23 -24.22
CA GLY A 2 13.39 14.48 -22.97
C GLY A 2 14.38 14.96 -21.92
N LEU A 3 13.94 15.08 -20.68
CA LEU A 3 14.86 15.28 -19.56
C LEU A 3 15.66 13.98 -19.42
N ASP A 4 16.94 14.04 -19.77
CA ASP A 4 17.85 12.92 -19.55
C ASP A 4 17.89 12.57 -18.06
N LEU A 5 17.99 11.26 -17.78
CA LEU A 5 18.05 10.74 -16.41
C LEU A 5 19.19 11.41 -15.62
N GLU A 6 20.30 11.71 -16.29
CA GLU A 6 21.44 12.42 -15.74
C GLU A 6 21.06 13.82 -15.23
N THR A 7 20.27 14.57 -16.02
CA THR A 7 19.79 15.90 -15.63
C THR A 7 18.81 15.83 -14.47
N LEU A 8 17.89 14.85 -14.49
CA LEU A 8 16.96 14.61 -13.38
C LEU A 8 17.68 14.28 -12.08
N ILE A 9 18.73 13.45 -12.14
CA ILE A 9 19.53 13.08 -10.96
C ILE A 9 20.26 14.30 -10.41
N ILE A 10 20.88 15.12 -11.26
CA ILE A 10 21.58 16.34 -10.82
C ILE A 10 20.60 17.31 -10.14
N LEU A 11 19.43 17.54 -10.73
CA LEU A 11 18.39 18.39 -10.13
C LEU A 11 17.85 17.81 -8.82
N ALA A 12 17.64 16.49 -8.76
CA ALA A 12 17.20 15.81 -7.55
C ALA A 12 18.25 15.98 -6.44
N VAL A 13 19.54 15.71 -6.70
CA VAL A 13 20.59 15.87 -5.69
C VAL A 13 20.69 17.32 -5.20
N LEU A 14 20.64 18.29 -6.11
CA LEU A 14 20.65 19.70 -5.74
C LEU A 14 19.46 20.06 -4.83
N ALA A 15 18.26 19.62 -5.18
CA ALA A 15 17.07 19.80 -4.35
C ALA A 15 17.20 19.08 -3.00
N PHE A 16 17.74 17.86 -2.97
CA PHE A 16 17.96 17.09 -1.75
C PHE A 16 18.99 17.74 -0.83
N ILE A 17 20.00 18.43 -1.35
CA ILE A 17 20.96 19.17 -0.52
C ILE A 17 20.30 20.41 0.10
N LEU A 18 19.47 21.12 -0.67
CA LEU A 18 18.77 22.32 -0.19
C LEU A 18 17.68 21.98 0.83
N PHE A 19 16.87 20.94 0.57
CA PHE A 19 15.77 20.53 1.45
C PHE A 19 16.19 19.52 2.53
N GLY A 20 17.23 18.74 2.28
CA GLY A 20 17.67 17.61 3.10
C GLY A 20 16.99 16.28 2.71
N PRO A 21 17.73 15.15 2.64
CA PRO A 21 17.18 13.83 2.31
C PRO A 21 16.17 13.34 3.36
N GLU A 22 16.31 13.77 4.62
CA GLU A 22 15.40 13.41 5.71
C GLU A 22 14.05 14.14 5.65
N LYS A 23 14.00 15.30 4.99
CA LYS A 23 12.77 16.11 4.93
C LYS A 23 11.81 15.66 3.85
N LEU A 24 12.32 15.11 2.75
CA LEU A 24 11.49 14.54 1.69
C LEU A 24 10.57 13.39 2.14
N PRO A 25 11.01 12.37 2.89
CA PRO A 25 10.11 11.34 3.38
C PRO A 25 9.08 11.91 4.37
N GLU A 26 9.45 12.91 5.17
CA GLU A 26 8.53 13.60 6.09
C GLU A 26 7.42 14.37 5.33
N TYR A 27 7.78 15.11 4.28
CA TYR A 27 6.81 15.76 3.40
C TYR A 27 5.96 14.75 2.62
N ALA A 28 6.56 13.68 2.10
CA ALA A 28 5.85 12.62 1.38
C ALA A 28 4.84 11.89 2.29
N ALA A 29 5.19 11.64 3.55
CA ALA A 29 4.26 11.06 4.53
C ALA A 29 3.05 11.97 4.78
N THR A 30 3.27 13.29 4.84
CA THR A 30 2.20 14.27 5.05
C THR A 30 1.30 14.41 3.84
N LEU A 31 1.88 14.53 2.64
CA LEU A 31 1.14 14.55 1.37
C LEU A 31 0.40 13.24 1.12
N GLY A 32 1.02 12.10 1.45
CA GLY A 32 0.41 10.77 1.33
C GLY A 32 -0.87 10.64 2.17
N LYS A 33 -0.87 11.16 3.40
CA LYS A 33 -2.08 11.22 4.25
C LYS A 33 -3.18 12.08 3.63
N PHE A 34 -2.81 13.22 3.04
CA PHE A 34 -3.77 14.10 2.35
C PHE A 34 -4.38 13.41 1.12
N VAL A 35 -3.55 12.79 0.28
CA VAL A 35 -4.00 12.05 -0.91
C VAL A 35 -4.87 10.85 -0.52
N ALA A 36 -4.56 10.14 0.57
CA ALA A 36 -5.39 9.04 1.06
C ALA A 36 -6.81 9.50 1.44
N LYS A 37 -6.93 10.64 2.15
CA LYS A 37 -8.24 11.24 2.48
C LYS A 37 -8.98 11.74 1.25
N MET A 38 -8.28 12.38 0.31
CA MET A 38 -8.85 12.82 -0.95
C MET A 38 -9.40 11.62 -1.74
N ARG A 39 -8.61 10.54 -1.88
CA ARG A 39 -9.03 9.32 -2.58
C ARG A 39 -10.27 8.69 -1.95
N GLN A 40 -10.43 8.72 -0.63
CA GLN A 40 -11.65 8.26 0.03
C GLN A 40 -12.87 9.08 -0.36
N ALA A 41 -12.78 10.41 -0.23
CA ALA A 41 -13.87 11.31 -0.61
C ALA A 41 -14.23 11.13 -2.10
N THR A 42 -13.22 11.00 -2.97
CA THR A 42 -13.42 10.71 -4.39
C THR A 42 -14.03 9.34 -4.63
N SER A 43 -13.67 8.30 -3.86
CA SER A 43 -14.23 6.95 -4.03
C SER A 43 -15.71 6.87 -3.66
N GLU A 44 -16.14 7.65 -2.67
CA GLU A 44 -17.56 7.78 -2.30
C GLU A 44 -18.35 8.46 -3.41
N MET A 45 -17.80 9.56 -3.96
CA MET A 45 -18.39 10.26 -5.12
C MET A 45 -18.41 9.39 -6.39
N ALA A 46 -17.30 8.70 -6.69
CA ALA A 46 -17.19 7.82 -7.84
C ALA A 46 -18.21 6.68 -7.79
N ARG A 47 -18.45 6.12 -6.60
CA ARG A 47 -19.45 5.07 -6.39
C ARG A 47 -20.88 5.55 -6.65
N GLN A 48 -21.17 6.82 -6.38
CA GLN A 48 -22.47 7.43 -6.69
C GLN A 48 -22.63 7.71 -8.20
N VAL A 49 -21.53 8.01 -8.90
CA VAL A 49 -21.53 8.30 -10.36
C VAL A 49 -21.44 7.03 -11.21
N GLN A 50 -20.88 5.93 -10.70
CA GLN A 50 -20.68 4.68 -11.44
C GLN A 50 -21.93 3.80 -11.57
N ASN A 51 -23.08 4.24 -11.02
CA ASN A 51 -24.35 3.49 -10.98
C ASN A 51 -25.43 3.72 -12.07
N PRO A 52 -25.19 4.31 -13.27
CA PRO A 52 -26.22 4.34 -14.31
C PRO A 52 -26.33 3.05 -15.16
N PHE A 53 -25.37 2.10 -15.08
CA PHE A 53 -25.42 0.83 -15.82
C PHE A 53 -24.77 -0.31 -15.00
N GLU A 54 -25.54 -0.92 -14.10
CA GLU A 54 -25.12 -2.10 -13.34
C GLU A 54 -25.32 -3.36 -14.21
N TYR A 55 -24.23 -4.05 -14.57
CA TYR A 55 -24.29 -5.37 -15.20
C TYR A 55 -24.69 -6.40 -14.13
N PRO A 56 -25.55 -7.39 -14.43
CA PRO A 56 -25.92 -8.45 -13.48
C PRO A 56 -24.67 -9.08 -12.85
N PRO A 57 -24.65 -9.33 -11.54
CA PRO A 57 -23.47 -9.80 -10.84
C PRO A 57 -22.98 -11.11 -11.46
N GLU A 58 -21.72 -11.12 -11.90
CA GLU A 58 -21.02 -12.36 -12.23
C GLU A 58 -21.07 -13.34 -11.04
N PRO A 59 -21.18 -14.65 -11.30
CA PRO A 59 -21.35 -15.68 -10.28
C PRO A 59 -20.28 -15.55 -9.18
N THR A 60 -20.78 -15.45 -7.95
CA THR A 60 -20.01 -15.23 -6.72
C THR A 60 -18.83 -16.18 -6.58
N LEU A 61 -17.62 -15.67 -6.84
CA LEU A 61 -16.44 -16.17 -6.14
C LEU A 61 -16.59 -15.85 -4.64
N PRO A 62 -16.12 -16.73 -3.72
CA PRO A 62 -16.15 -16.48 -2.29
C PRO A 62 -15.60 -15.09 -1.96
N PRO A 63 -16.23 -14.33 -1.05
CA PRO A 63 -15.73 -13.01 -0.65
C PRO A 63 -14.29 -13.15 -0.18
N ALA A 64 -13.39 -12.40 -0.83
CA ALA A 64 -11.98 -12.35 -0.44
C ALA A 64 -11.88 -12.06 1.07
N PRO A 65 -10.94 -12.69 1.79
CA PRO A 65 -10.88 -12.61 3.24
C PRO A 65 -10.65 -11.14 3.66
N ALA A 66 -11.66 -10.56 4.29
CA ALA A 66 -11.61 -9.22 4.85
C ALA A 66 -10.98 -9.31 6.25
N SER A 67 -9.97 -8.48 6.50
CA SER A 67 -9.35 -8.32 7.82
C SER A 67 -9.57 -6.92 8.36
N THR A 68 -9.57 -6.77 9.67
CA THR A 68 -9.62 -5.47 10.32
C THR A 68 -8.20 -4.99 10.57
N CYS A 69 -7.86 -3.80 10.10
CA CYS A 69 -6.57 -3.19 10.36
C CYS A 69 -6.38 -2.93 11.88
N PRO A 70 -5.30 -3.39 12.53
CA PRO A 70 -5.10 -3.20 13.97
C PRO A 70 -4.72 -1.76 14.37
N TYR A 71 -4.41 -0.89 13.41
CA TYR A 71 -4.01 0.50 13.67
C TYR A 71 -5.18 1.48 13.57
N CYS A 72 -6.12 1.25 12.64
CA CYS A 72 -7.24 2.16 12.39
C CYS A 72 -8.61 1.49 12.46
N HIS A 73 -8.66 0.19 12.77
CA HIS A 73 -9.87 -0.61 12.89
C HIS A 73 -10.76 -0.65 11.64
N GLN A 74 -10.23 -0.32 10.45
CA GLN A 74 -11.00 -0.42 9.23
C GLN A 74 -10.88 -1.82 8.60
N THR A 75 -11.99 -2.31 8.06
CA THR A 75 -12.03 -3.50 7.20
C THR A 75 -11.27 -3.25 5.89
N VAL A 76 -10.32 -4.13 5.60
CA VAL A 76 -9.44 -4.11 4.44
C VAL A 76 -9.28 -5.51 3.87
N THR A 77 -9.17 -5.63 2.55
CA THR A 77 -8.84 -6.90 1.89
C THR A 77 -7.36 -7.21 2.12
N LEU A 78 -7.05 -8.44 2.54
CA LEU A 78 -5.76 -8.86 3.12
C LEU A 78 -4.54 -8.83 2.17
N ASP A 79 -4.71 -8.55 0.89
CA ASP A 79 -3.64 -8.66 -0.11
C ASP A 79 -2.71 -7.43 -0.21
N PHE A 80 -2.93 -6.38 0.59
CA PHE A 80 -2.16 -5.14 0.50
C PHE A 80 -1.01 -5.06 1.52
N ALA A 81 0.19 -4.69 1.07
CA ALA A 81 1.35 -4.46 1.95
C ALA A 81 1.16 -3.29 2.93
N PHE A 82 0.28 -2.35 2.58
CA PHE A 82 -0.05 -1.15 3.34
C PHE A 82 -1.56 -0.95 3.39
N CYS A 83 -2.08 -0.45 4.51
CA CYS A 83 -3.49 -0.18 4.70
C CYS A 83 -3.95 0.98 3.81
N PRO A 84 -4.94 0.80 2.91
CA PRO A 84 -5.42 1.89 2.04
C PRO A 84 -6.16 2.99 2.80
N LYS A 85 -6.46 2.79 4.08
CA LYS A 85 -7.17 3.74 4.95
C LYS A 85 -6.23 4.61 5.78
N CYS A 86 -5.19 4.03 6.39
CA CYS A 86 -4.29 4.75 7.28
C CYS A 86 -2.81 4.74 6.85
N GLY A 87 -2.45 3.95 5.84
CA GLY A 87 -1.07 3.86 5.34
C GLY A 87 -0.12 3.00 6.18
N HIS A 88 -0.57 2.46 7.32
CA HIS A 88 0.25 1.55 8.12
C HIS A 88 0.47 0.22 7.40
N ARG A 89 1.67 -0.36 7.54
CA ARG A 89 2.00 -1.68 6.97
C ARG A 89 1.14 -2.78 7.60
N LEU A 90 0.56 -3.63 6.74
CA LEU A 90 -0.34 -4.72 7.15
C LEU A 90 0.27 -6.12 7.00
N LYS A 91 1.34 -6.28 6.23
CA LYS A 91 1.90 -7.60 5.96
C LYS A 91 2.59 -8.17 7.20
N ALA A 92 2.08 -9.32 7.68
CA ALA A 92 2.90 -10.45 8.11
C ALA A 92 2.89 -11.45 6.93
N ASP A 93 4.06 -11.98 6.63
CA ASP A 93 4.37 -12.72 5.40
C ASP A 93 3.50 -13.97 5.21
N HIS A 94 2.75 -14.03 4.10
CA HIS A 94 2.10 -15.25 3.62
C HIS A 94 3.10 -16.15 2.86
N TYR A 95 4.34 -16.26 3.34
CA TYR A 95 5.23 -17.33 2.89
C TYR A 95 5.25 -18.39 4.00
N PRO A 96 4.75 -19.61 3.77
CA PRO A 96 4.90 -20.67 4.76
C PRO A 96 6.40 -20.86 5.03
N PRO A 97 6.83 -20.96 6.30
CA PRO A 97 8.24 -21.20 6.61
C PRO A 97 8.71 -22.46 5.87
N PRO A 98 9.89 -22.44 5.22
CA PRO A 98 10.40 -23.61 4.51
C PRO A 98 10.45 -24.81 5.47
N PRO A 99 10.07 -26.02 5.02
CA PRO A 99 10.04 -27.21 5.88
C PRO A 99 11.43 -27.43 6.49
N GLN A 100 11.48 -27.52 7.82
CA GLN A 100 12.73 -27.71 8.55
C GLN A 100 13.30 -29.09 8.19
N PRO A 101 14.61 -29.19 7.87
CA PRO A 101 15.24 -30.47 7.60
C PRO A 101 15.13 -31.39 8.82
N PRO A 102 14.98 -32.71 8.62
CA PRO A 102 14.79 -33.68 9.70
C PRO A 102 15.96 -33.57 10.69
N GLN A 103 15.65 -33.18 11.92
CA GLN A 103 16.63 -33.13 13.01
C GLN A 103 17.02 -34.58 13.34
N GLY A 104 18.19 -35.00 12.86
CA GLY A 104 18.79 -36.30 13.20
C GLY A 104 19.02 -36.41 14.71
N PRO A 105 19.10 -37.65 15.24
CA PRO A 105 19.10 -37.89 16.68
C PRO A 105 20.27 -37.17 17.34
N LEU A 106 19.96 -36.33 18.33
CA LEU A 106 20.90 -35.74 19.28
C LEU A 106 21.74 -36.86 19.90
N ALA A 107 22.96 -37.04 19.40
CA ALA A 107 23.94 -37.93 20.00
C ALA A 107 24.23 -37.44 21.42
N SER A 108 23.94 -38.31 22.40
CA SER A 108 24.37 -38.18 23.80
C SER A 108 25.78 -38.71 23.98
#